data_AF-A0A9E3QAN2-F1
#
_entry.id   AF-A0A9E3QAN2-F1
#
_cell.length_a   1.000
_cell.length_b   1.000
_cell.length_c   1.000
_cell.angle_alpha   90.00
_cell.angle_beta   90.00
_cell.angle_gamma   90.00
#
_symmetry.space_group_name_H-M   'P 1'
#
loop_
_entity.id
_entity.type
_entity.pdbx_description
1 polymer ?
#
loop_
_entity_poly.entity_id
_entity_poly.type
_entity_poly.pdbx_seq_one_letter_code
_entity_poly.pdbx_strand_id
1 'polypeptide(L)'
;MNRPALIKLFIASAVLGGLVGLLSTLFIRTIQEASQIIWTSDYLSFAQNKPWAVVVIALIGGIGMGLCVKFFGTNDEGIGFESVLVTVEKDGELGVKQLKRVVINAYLGLISGASIGPESPLVTIGGICGNYLARLLKTTKEQLMAFITVALGGSMGILLDSPVAGPILFAERPPTKNPDTNRVLVFASMVAASMGFGIYYLLGSPLLKGKELVPAYGNFRLVHLLYGLLIGVVGTAIGIFLKFLIFRFRSISREKIKWPIVRGALVGLIIGILGAIWPLVLFDGSAQLSHLVANVSHYSIVMLLTLALVRLITTSVALGGGYQGGNVFPSIFIAGATGLAISALF
;
A
#
# COMPACT_ATOMS: atom_id res chain seq x y z
N MET A 1 17.63 28.26 -9.28
CA MET A 1 18.03 27.42 -10.44
C MET A 1 17.79 28.20 -11.74
N ASN A 2 18.69 28.10 -12.71
CA ASN A 2 18.49 28.71 -14.04
C ASN A 2 17.41 27.94 -14.83
N ARG A 3 16.60 28.63 -15.65
CA ARG A 3 15.53 28.04 -16.48
C ARG A 3 15.89 26.73 -17.20
N PRO A 4 17.05 26.59 -17.89
CA PRO A 4 17.40 25.34 -18.56
C PRO A 4 17.63 24.16 -17.62
N ALA A 5 18.08 24.40 -16.38
CA ALA A 5 18.27 23.34 -15.39
C ALA A 5 16.92 22.83 -14.86
N LEU A 6 15.93 23.71 -14.70
CA LEU A 6 14.57 23.33 -14.31
C LEU A 6 13.89 22.47 -15.37
N ILE A 7 14.03 22.83 -16.65
CA ILE A 7 13.48 22.05 -17.77
C ILE A 7 14.07 20.64 -17.78
N LYS A 8 15.40 20.52 -17.65
CA LYS A 8 16.06 19.21 -17.57
C LYS A 8 15.55 18.37 -16.41
N LEU A 9 15.34 18.97 -15.24
CA LEU A 9 14.80 18.29 -14.07
C LEU A 9 13.38 17.76 -14.33
N PHE A 10 12.50 18.58 -14.91
CA PHE A 10 11.12 18.14 -15.20
C PHE A 10 11.05 17.06 -16.28
N ILE A 11 11.89 17.14 -17.32
CA ILE A 11 12.00 16.07 -18.32
C ILE A 11 12.49 14.78 -17.67
N ALA A 12 13.56 14.85 -16.84
CA ALA A 12 14.05 13.68 -16.12
C ALA A 12 13.00 13.10 -15.18
N SER A 13 12.22 13.96 -14.52
CA SER A 13 11.11 13.55 -13.63
C SER A 13 9.99 12.86 -14.39
N ALA A 14 9.64 13.36 -15.58
CA ALA A 14 8.66 12.72 -16.45
C ALA A 14 9.14 11.33 -16.91
N VAL A 15 10.38 11.21 -17.38
CA VAL A 15 10.96 9.92 -17.79
C VAL A 15 11.00 8.93 -16.62
N LEU A 16 11.42 9.40 -15.44
CA LEU A 16 11.46 8.59 -14.22
C LEU A 16 10.06 8.14 -13.81
N GLY A 17 9.09 9.06 -13.79
CA GLY A 17 7.69 8.77 -13.51
C GLY A 17 7.10 7.77 -14.50
N GLY A 18 7.44 7.88 -15.79
CA GLY A 18 6.99 6.94 -16.80
C GLY A 18 7.57 5.53 -16.61
N LEU A 19 8.86 5.43 -16.29
CA LEU A 19 9.50 4.15 -16.00
C LEU A 19 8.91 3.49 -14.72
N VAL A 20 8.69 4.28 -13.68
CA VAL A 20 8.00 3.82 -12.46
C VAL A 20 6.56 3.40 -12.77
N GLY A 21 5.84 4.15 -13.60
CA GLY A 21 4.52 3.85 -14.14
C GLY A 21 4.46 2.47 -14.78
N LEU A 22 5.35 2.22 -15.74
CA LEU A 22 5.41 0.96 -16.47
C LEU A 22 5.66 -0.23 -15.53
N LEU A 23 6.70 -0.15 -14.69
CA LEU A 23 7.07 -1.25 -13.79
C LEU A 23 6.01 -1.52 -12.72
N SER A 24 5.41 -0.47 -12.17
CA SER A 24 4.32 -0.56 -11.21
C SER A 24 3.07 -1.18 -11.83
N THR A 25 2.75 -0.80 -13.08
CA THR A 25 1.62 -1.37 -13.83
C THR A 25 1.81 -2.85 -14.08
N LEU A 26 3.01 -3.26 -14.52
CA LEU A 26 3.35 -4.66 -14.72
C LEU A 26 3.19 -5.44 -13.41
N PHE A 27 3.71 -4.91 -12.30
CA PHE A 27 3.60 -5.53 -10.98
C PHE A 27 2.13 -5.73 -10.55
N ILE A 28 1.31 -4.68 -10.62
CA ILE A 28 -0.11 -4.73 -10.27
C ILE A 28 -0.86 -5.71 -11.17
N ARG A 29 -0.60 -5.67 -12.49
CA ARG A 29 -1.26 -6.54 -13.46
C ARG A 29 -0.93 -8.02 -13.23
N THR A 30 0.33 -8.34 -12.93
CA THR A 30 0.72 -9.71 -12.56
C THR A 30 0.00 -10.20 -11.31
N ILE A 31 -0.16 -9.35 -10.29
CA ILE A 31 -0.96 -9.72 -9.10
C ILE A 31 -2.41 -9.96 -9.47
N GLN A 32 -3.01 -9.08 -10.27
CA GLN A 32 -4.41 -9.20 -10.69
C GLN A 32 -4.64 -10.49 -11.48
N GLU A 33 -3.83 -10.77 -12.49
CA GLU A 33 -3.94 -11.98 -13.33
C GLU A 33 -3.71 -13.25 -12.51
N ALA A 34 -2.67 -13.29 -11.66
CA ALA A 34 -2.42 -14.44 -10.79
C ALA A 34 -3.55 -14.65 -9.77
N SER A 35 -4.08 -13.56 -9.20
CA SER A 35 -5.22 -13.64 -8.28
C SER A 35 -6.48 -14.12 -9.00
N GLN A 36 -6.73 -13.68 -10.24
CA GLN A 36 -7.87 -14.15 -11.02
C GLN A 36 -7.78 -15.66 -11.32
N ILE A 37 -6.57 -16.16 -11.64
CA ILE A 37 -6.36 -17.59 -11.87
C ILE A 37 -6.62 -18.40 -10.59
N ILE A 38 -6.10 -17.95 -9.44
CA ILE A 38 -6.19 -18.71 -8.18
C ILE A 38 -7.58 -18.64 -7.54
N TRP A 39 -8.25 -17.50 -7.61
CA TRP A 39 -9.48 -17.24 -6.85
C TRP A 39 -10.76 -17.33 -7.68
N THR A 40 -10.68 -17.16 -9.00
CA THR A 40 -11.86 -17.01 -9.87
C THR A 40 -11.96 -18.00 -11.02
N SER A 41 -10.88 -18.68 -11.42
CA SER A 41 -10.92 -19.56 -12.59
C SER A 41 -11.70 -20.86 -12.34
N ASP A 42 -12.55 -21.24 -13.30
CA ASP A 42 -13.36 -22.47 -13.24
C ASP A 42 -12.51 -23.75 -13.19
N TYR A 43 -11.32 -23.72 -13.80
CA TYR A 43 -10.34 -24.81 -13.82
C TYR A 43 -9.74 -25.11 -12.44
N LEU A 44 -9.72 -24.12 -11.54
CA LEU A 44 -9.17 -24.15 -10.19
C LEU A 44 -10.20 -23.58 -9.20
N SER A 45 -11.44 -24.08 -9.27
CA SER A 45 -12.56 -23.79 -8.36
C SER A 45 -12.34 -24.29 -6.91
N PHE A 46 -11.17 -23.96 -6.37
CA PHE A 46 -10.79 -24.19 -4.98
C PHE A 46 -11.49 -23.16 -4.10
N ALA A 47 -11.44 -21.85 -4.37
CA ALA A 47 -11.86 -20.82 -3.41
C ALA A 47 -13.32 -20.36 -3.47
N GLN A 48 -13.99 -20.39 -4.64
CA GLN A 48 -15.38 -19.92 -4.74
C GLN A 48 -16.30 -20.82 -3.91
N ASN A 49 -16.99 -20.22 -2.93
CA ASN A 49 -17.94 -20.86 -2.01
C ASN A 49 -17.36 -22.02 -1.15
N LYS A 50 -16.03 -22.14 -1.04
CA LYS A 50 -15.36 -23.17 -0.26
C LYS A 50 -14.43 -22.55 0.78
N PRO A 51 -14.92 -22.33 2.02
CA PRO A 51 -14.15 -21.70 3.10
C PRO A 51 -12.79 -22.36 3.36
N TRP A 52 -12.70 -23.69 3.24
CA TRP A 52 -11.46 -24.44 3.48
C TRP A 52 -10.34 -24.10 2.50
N ALA A 53 -10.65 -23.75 1.25
CA ALA A 53 -9.64 -23.45 0.25
C ALA A 53 -9.02 -22.07 0.47
N VAL A 54 -9.79 -21.11 0.97
CA VAL A 54 -9.27 -19.81 1.42
C VAL A 54 -8.18 -20.02 2.48
N VAL A 55 -8.42 -20.93 3.42
CA VAL A 55 -7.44 -21.30 4.45
C VAL A 55 -6.18 -21.92 3.84
N VAL A 56 -6.34 -22.86 2.90
CA VAL A 56 -5.21 -23.53 2.24
C VAL A 56 -4.37 -22.55 1.43
N ILE A 57 -5.00 -21.68 0.63
CA ILE A 57 -4.28 -20.69 -0.20
C ILE A 57 -3.52 -19.70 0.70
N ALA A 58 -4.17 -19.18 1.74
CA ALA A 58 -3.52 -18.27 2.69
C ALA A 58 -2.39 -18.95 3.47
N LEU A 59 -2.54 -20.22 3.84
CA LEU A 59 -1.50 -21.01 4.50
C LEU A 59 -0.29 -21.25 3.58
N ILE A 60 -0.50 -21.62 2.31
CA ILE A 60 0.57 -21.79 1.31
C ILE A 60 1.29 -20.46 1.10
N GLY A 61 0.53 -19.36 0.96
CA GLY A 61 1.08 -18.01 0.93
C GLY A 61 1.95 -17.71 2.14
N GLY A 62 1.45 -17.99 3.35
CA GLY A 62 2.17 -17.83 4.60
C GLY A 62 3.46 -18.64 4.71
N ILE A 63 3.44 -19.90 4.26
CA ILE A 63 4.64 -20.74 4.21
C ILE A 63 5.66 -20.16 3.22
N GLY A 64 5.22 -19.78 2.01
CA GLY A 64 6.07 -19.14 1.01
C GLY A 64 6.70 -17.85 1.54
N MET A 65 5.93 -17.08 2.30
CA MET A 65 6.38 -15.85 2.97
C MET A 65 7.44 -16.13 4.03
N GLY A 66 7.23 -17.16 4.85
CA GLY A 66 8.23 -17.60 5.82
C GLY A 66 9.51 -18.11 5.17
N LEU A 67 9.42 -18.79 4.02
CA LEU A 67 10.58 -19.17 3.21
C LEU A 67 11.30 -17.95 2.64
N CYS A 68 10.56 -16.97 2.11
CA CYS A 68 11.12 -15.72 1.61
C CYS A 68 11.91 -15.00 2.71
N VAL A 69 11.37 -14.92 3.93
CA VAL A 69 12.09 -14.35 5.08
C VAL A 69 13.32 -15.17 5.47
N LYS A 70 13.24 -16.51 5.43
CA LYS A 70 14.38 -17.39 5.73
C LYS A 70 15.54 -17.20 4.75
N PHE A 71 15.25 -17.02 3.46
CA PHE A 71 16.29 -16.88 2.41
C PHE A 71 16.77 -15.45 2.19
N PHE A 72 15.89 -14.45 2.32
CA PHE A 72 16.19 -13.04 1.99
C PHE A 72 16.24 -12.11 3.22
N GLY A 73 16.02 -12.62 4.44
CA GLY A 73 16.09 -11.88 5.71
C GLY A 73 14.78 -11.18 6.12
N THR A 74 14.79 -10.33 7.17
CA THR A 74 13.65 -9.51 7.67
C THR A 74 13.83 -8.00 7.42
N ASN A 75 12.77 -7.29 7.00
CA ASN A 75 12.86 -5.88 6.60
C ASN A 75 12.26 -5.11 7.76
N ASP A 76 13.12 -4.46 8.51
CA ASP A 76 12.75 -3.89 9.80
C ASP A 76 12.70 -2.36 9.75
N GLU A 77 13.02 -1.80 8.59
CA GLU A 77 13.29 -0.38 8.41
C GLU A 77 12.04 0.48 8.26
N GLY A 78 10.86 -0.14 8.24
CA GLY A 78 9.58 0.56 8.17
C GLY A 78 8.57 -0.16 7.31
N ILE A 79 7.50 0.55 6.98
CA ILE A 79 6.44 0.13 6.04
C ILE A 79 6.35 1.21 4.96
N GLY A 80 6.10 0.83 3.71
CA GLY A 80 5.92 1.79 2.63
C GLY A 80 7.18 2.63 2.39
N PHE A 81 6.97 3.91 2.07
CA PHE A 81 8.05 4.82 1.68
C PHE A 81 9.02 5.12 2.83
N GLU A 82 8.59 5.04 4.09
CA GLU A 82 9.47 5.24 5.25
C GLU A 82 10.63 4.25 5.22
N SER A 83 10.37 2.99 4.85
CA SER A 83 11.42 1.98 4.75
C SER A 83 12.49 2.36 3.73
N VAL A 84 12.07 2.89 2.58
CA VAL A 84 12.97 3.33 1.50
C VAL A 84 13.82 4.51 1.95
N LEU A 85 13.22 5.51 2.58
CA LEU A 85 13.95 6.69 3.06
C LEU A 85 14.97 6.32 4.15
N VAL A 86 14.58 5.49 5.11
CA VAL A 86 15.47 5.03 6.19
C VAL A 86 16.65 4.22 5.64
N THR A 87 16.42 3.32 4.68
CA THR A 87 17.51 2.56 4.05
C THR A 87 18.52 3.50 3.38
N VAL A 88 18.05 4.48 2.61
CA VAL A 88 18.95 5.41 1.90
C VAL A 88 19.71 6.31 2.87
N GLU A 89 19.06 6.75 3.96
CA GLU A 89 19.71 7.56 4.98
C GLU A 89 20.89 6.82 5.62
N LYS A 90 20.69 5.54 5.96
CA LYS A 90 21.67 4.66 6.61
C LYS A 90 22.73 4.13 5.66
N ASP A 91 22.32 3.44 4.60
CA ASP A 91 23.20 2.68 3.72
C ASP A 91 23.73 3.53 2.56
N GLY A 92 23.15 4.72 2.33
CA GLY A 92 23.51 5.60 1.22
C GLY A 92 23.02 5.10 -0.14
N GLU A 93 22.34 3.96 -0.19
CA GLU A 93 21.84 3.34 -1.42
C GLU A 93 20.67 2.38 -1.20
N LEU A 94 19.92 2.10 -2.27
CA LEU A 94 18.93 1.02 -2.31
C LEU A 94 19.46 -0.16 -3.13
N GLY A 95 19.72 -1.28 -2.45
CA GLY A 95 20.25 -2.48 -3.07
C GLY A 95 19.20 -3.30 -3.82
N VAL A 96 19.59 -3.95 -4.91
CA VAL A 96 18.74 -4.90 -5.68
C VAL A 96 18.27 -6.08 -4.82
N LYS A 97 19.02 -6.43 -3.77
CA LYS A 97 18.61 -7.45 -2.79
C LYS A 97 17.32 -7.05 -2.06
N GLN A 98 17.15 -5.78 -1.73
CA GLN A 98 15.95 -5.26 -1.10
C GLN A 98 14.76 -5.31 -2.06
N LEU A 99 14.96 -5.02 -3.37
CA LEU A 99 13.92 -5.18 -4.39
C LEU A 99 13.37 -6.61 -4.39
N LYS A 100 14.26 -7.60 -4.58
CA LYS A 100 13.87 -9.00 -4.72
C LYS A 100 13.09 -9.44 -3.50
N ARG A 101 13.61 -9.10 -2.33
CA ARG A 101 13.03 -9.40 -1.04
C ARG A 101 11.65 -8.79 -0.83
N VAL A 102 11.45 -7.49 -1.13
CA VAL A 102 10.15 -6.82 -0.93
C VAL A 102 9.15 -7.26 -1.99
N VAL A 103 9.55 -7.33 -3.26
CA VAL A 103 8.68 -7.66 -4.39
C VAL A 103 8.21 -9.11 -4.35
N ILE A 104 9.10 -10.08 -4.10
CA ILE A 104 8.71 -11.51 -4.00
C ILE A 104 7.77 -11.71 -2.82
N ASN A 105 8.08 -11.08 -1.69
CA ASN A 105 7.26 -11.16 -0.49
C ASN A 105 5.88 -10.51 -0.72
N ALA A 106 5.84 -9.35 -1.38
CA ALA A 106 4.58 -8.71 -1.74
C ALA A 106 3.74 -9.57 -2.70
N TYR A 107 4.34 -10.21 -3.70
CA TYR A 107 3.63 -11.13 -4.59
C TYR A 107 2.99 -12.27 -3.80
N LEU A 108 3.78 -12.96 -2.97
CA LEU A 108 3.29 -14.07 -2.16
C LEU A 108 2.15 -13.63 -1.24
N GLY A 109 2.24 -12.44 -0.62
CA GLY A 109 1.20 -11.91 0.25
C GLY A 109 -0.07 -11.47 -0.48
N LEU A 110 0.07 -10.64 -1.52
CA LEU A 110 -1.06 -10.06 -2.25
C LEU A 110 -1.84 -11.12 -3.04
N ILE A 111 -1.13 -12.06 -3.68
CA ILE A 111 -1.77 -13.14 -4.46
C ILE A 111 -2.48 -14.15 -3.53
N SER A 112 -1.92 -14.41 -2.34
CA SER A 112 -2.55 -15.31 -1.35
C SER A 112 -3.69 -14.66 -0.55
N GLY A 113 -4.08 -13.42 -0.87
CA GLY A 113 -5.22 -12.75 -0.26
C GLY A 113 -4.93 -12.08 1.08
N ALA A 114 -3.66 -11.87 1.45
CA ALA A 114 -3.32 -11.17 2.68
C ALA A 114 -3.86 -9.73 2.69
N SER A 115 -4.28 -9.26 3.87
CA SER A 115 -4.88 -7.93 4.06
C SER A 115 -3.82 -6.83 4.11
N ILE A 116 -3.13 -6.63 2.98
CA ILE A 116 -2.04 -5.68 2.80
C ILE A 116 -2.20 -4.96 1.45
N GLY A 117 -1.72 -3.72 1.36
CA GLY A 117 -1.70 -2.97 0.10
C GLY A 117 -0.42 -3.16 -0.72
N PRO A 118 -0.42 -2.81 -2.02
CA PRO A 118 0.76 -2.82 -2.88
C PRO A 118 1.72 -1.63 -2.63
N GLU A 119 1.54 -0.84 -1.57
CA GLU A 119 2.36 0.34 -1.30
C GLU A 119 3.86 0.05 -1.19
N SER A 120 4.25 -0.84 -0.28
CA SER A 120 5.66 -1.21 -0.04
C SER A 120 6.42 -1.69 -1.28
N PRO A 121 5.89 -2.59 -2.14
CA PRO A 121 6.58 -2.93 -3.38
C PRO A 121 6.61 -1.77 -4.39
N LEU A 122 5.54 -0.98 -4.53
CA LEU A 122 5.49 0.12 -5.49
C LEU A 122 6.47 1.24 -5.14
N VAL A 123 6.56 1.62 -3.87
CA VAL A 123 7.55 2.60 -3.38
C VAL A 123 8.96 2.05 -3.46
N THR A 124 9.17 0.74 -3.26
CA THR A 124 10.50 0.12 -3.42
C THR A 124 10.95 0.09 -4.88
N ILE A 125 10.03 -0.22 -5.81
CA ILE A 125 10.27 -0.12 -7.25
C ILE A 125 10.65 1.33 -7.59
N GLY A 126 9.85 2.31 -7.15
CA GLY A 126 10.14 3.73 -7.33
C GLY A 126 11.50 4.15 -6.79
N GLY A 127 11.78 3.83 -5.53
CA GLY A 127 13.06 4.15 -4.89
C GLY A 127 14.26 3.56 -5.64
N ILE A 128 14.14 2.35 -6.18
CA ILE A 128 15.23 1.71 -6.94
C ILE A 128 15.40 2.32 -8.32
N CYS A 129 14.31 2.71 -8.99
CA CYS A 129 14.39 3.49 -10.22
C CYS A 129 15.09 4.84 -9.98
N GLY A 130 14.74 5.52 -8.88
CA GLY A 130 15.40 6.76 -8.45
C GLY A 130 16.88 6.56 -8.15
N ASN A 131 17.23 5.53 -7.37
CA ASN A 131 18.62 5.19 -7.05
C ASN A 131 19.44 4.82 -8.30
N TYR A 132 18.87 4.05 -9.22
CA TYR A 132 19.53 3.68 -10.47
C TYR A 132 19.84 4.91 -11.33
N LEU A 133 18.86 5.79 -11.53
CA LEU A 133 19.04 7.01 -12.30
C LEU A 133 20.05 7.96 -11.64
N ALA A 134 19.99 8.11 -10.32
CA ALA A 134 20.92 8.92 -9.54
C ALA A 134 22.38 8.41 -9.65
N ARG A 135 22.58 7.09 -9.68
CA ARG A 135 23.90 6.47 -9.90
C ARG A 135 24.41 6.66 -11.32
N LEU A 136 23.55 6.47 -12.33
CA LEU A 136 23.90 6.67 -13.72
C LEU A 136 24.41 8.11 -13.96
N LEU A 137 23.81 9.07 -13.26
CA LEU A 137 24.17 10.50 -13.33
C LEU A 137 25.30 10.91 -12.37
N LYS A 138 25.89 9.98 -11.61
CA LYS A 138 26.99 10.23 -10.65
C LYS A 138 26.70 11.38 -9.68
N THR A 139 25.53 11.34 -9.06
CA THR A 139 24.99 12.42 -8.23
C THR A 139 25.51 12.41 -6.79
N THR A 140 25.35 13.53 -6.07
CA THR A 140 25.65 13.64 -4.63
C THR A 140 24.57 12.97 -3.77
N LYS A 141 24.84 12.74 -2.46
CA LYS A 141 23.86 12.14 -1.54
C LYS A 141 22.56 12.96 -1.43
N GLU A 142 22.65 14.29 -1.45
CA GLU A 142 21.47 15.16 -1.43
C GLU A 142 20.65 15.04 -2.73
N GLN A 143 21.32 14.95 -3.88
CA GLN A 143 20.68 14.76 -5.17
C GLN A 143 20.06 13.36 -5.29
N LEU A 144 20.70 12.33 -4.75
CA LEU A 144 20.15 10.98 -4.65
C LEU A 144 18.80 10.99 -3.91
N MET A 145 18.74 11.63 -2.74
CA MET A 145 17.48 11.77 -1.98
C MET A 145 16.41 12.51 -2.76
N ALA A 146 16.79 13.54 -3.52
CA ALA A 146 15.87 14.25 -4.40
C ALA A 146 15.31 13.35 -5.52
N PHE A 147 16.15 12.59 -6.22
CA PHE A 147 15.71 11.64 -7.26
C PHE A 147 14.79 10.54 -6.71
N ILE A 148 15.12 10.00 -5.53
CA ILE A 148 14.29 9.01 -4.86
C ILE A 148 12.94 9.62 -4.47
N THR A 149 12.92 10.83 -3.93
CA THR A 149 11.67 11.53 -3.57
C THR A 149 10.77 11.73 -4.80
N VAL A 150 11.34 12.16 -5.92
CA VAL A 150 10.59 12.31 -7.18
C VAL A 150 10.04 10.97 -7.67
N ALA A 151 10.84 9.90 -7.61
CA ALA A 151 10.39 8.56 -8.00
C ALA A 151 9.28 8.03 -7.08
N LEU A 152 9.39 8.25 -5.77
CA LEU A 152 8.37 7.91 -4.79
C LEU A 152 7.07 8.69 -5.03
N GLY A 153 7.16 9.97 -5.42
CA GLY A 153 6.03 10.76 -5.91
C GLY A 153 5.34 10.09 -7.10
N GLY A 154 6.12 9.61 -8.07
CA GLY A 154 5.67 8.77 -9.19
C GLY A 154 4.88 7.54 -8.74
N SER A 155 5.45 6.74 -7.84
CA SER A 155 4.81 5.54 -7.28
C SER A 155 3.50 5.86 -6.54
N MET A 156 3.48 6.93 -5.75
CA MET A 156 2.30 7.33 -5.00
C MET A 156 1.19 7.89 -5.90
N GLY A 157 1.55 8.51 -7.03
CA GLY A 157 0.58 8.94 -8.03
C GLY A 157 -0.23 7.78 -8.61
N ILE A 158 0.43 6.63 -8.78
CA ILE A 158 -0.18 5.38 -9.22
C ILE A 158 -0.99 4.74 -8.08
N LEU A 159 -0.41 4.72 -6.87
CA LEU A 159 -1.06 4.13 -5.69
C LEU A 159 -2.41 4.79 -5.36
N LEU A 160 -2.46 6.12 -5.42
CA LEU A 160 -3.61 6.91 -5.00
C LEU A 160 -4.52 7.31 -6.16
N ASP A 161 -4.27 6.79 -7.37
CA ASP A 161 -4.92 7.23 -8.61
C ASP A 161 -4.98 8.77 -8.75
N SER A 162 -3.92 9.45 -8.31
CA SER A 162 -3.91 10.91 -8.18
C SER A 162 -2.53 11.49 -8.43
N PRO A 163 -2.35 12.35 -9.45
CA PRO A 163 -1.07 13.01 -9.72
C PRO A 163 -0.65 14.02 -8.65
N VAL A 164 -1.53 14.32 -7.68
CA VAL A 164 -1.35 15.38 -6.68
C VAL A 164 -1.23 14.81 -5.27
N ALA A 165 -2.05 13.82 -4.90
CA ALA A 165 -2.12 13.35 -3.52
C ALA A 165 -0.77 12.78 -3.03
N GLY A 166 -0.11 11.97 -3.87
CA GLY A 166 1.18 11.38 -3.55
C GLY A 166 2.30 12.41 -3.31
N PRO A 167 2.58 13.31 -4.27
CA PRO A 167 3.57 14.37 -4.12
C PRO A 167 3.39 15.28 -2.90
N ILE A 168 2.15 15.56 -2.49
CA ILE A 168 1.88 16.39 -1.30
C ILE A 168 2.32 15.69 -0.02
N LEU A 169 2.16 14.36 0.09
CA LEU A 169 2.65 13.62 1.25
C LEU A 169 4.17 13.77 1.45
N PHE A 170 4.93 13.92 0.37
CA PHE A 170 6.38 14.18 0.45
C PHE A 170 6.72 15.63 0.81
N ALA A 171 5.79 16.57 0.66
CA ALA A 171 5.99 17.94 1.13
C ALA A 171 6.03 18.01 2.67
N GLU A 172 5.38 17.07 3.37
CA GLU A 172 5.39 17.00 4.84
C GLU A 172 6.73 16.53 5.41
N ARG A 173 7.52 15.77 4.63
CA ARG A 173 8.85 15.29 5.00
C ARG A 173 9.89 15.69 3.96
N PRO A 174 10.32 16.97 3.98
CA PRO A 174 11.19 17.50 2.94
C PRO A 174 12.55 16.77 2.89
N PRO A 175 13.05 16.43 1.69
CA PRO A 175 14.32 15.72 1.54
C PRO A 175 15.55 16.62 1.78
N THR A 176 15.38 17.95 1.72
CA THR A 176 16.48 18.90 1.92
C THR A 176 16.12 19.95 2.96
N LYS A 177 17.13 20.60 3.55
CA LYS A 177 16.91 21.73 4.46
C LYS A 177 16.49 23.02 3.73
N ASN A 178 16.62 23.08 2.41
CA ASN A 178 16.33 24.28 1.63
C ASN A 178 14.87 24.28 1.14
N PRO A 179 14.03 25.23 1.61
CA PRO A 179 12.61 25.27 1.26
C PRO A 179 12.35 25.49 -0.24
N ASP A 180 13.19 26.27 -0.93
CA ASP A 180 12.99 26.53 -2.36
C ASP A 180 13.27 25.29 -3.21
N THR A 181 14.31 24.52 -2.83
CA THR A 181 14.59 23.22 -3.46
C THR A 181 13.43 22.26 -3.25
N ASN A 182 12.90 22.18 -2.02
CA ASN A 182 11.77 21.30 -1.71
C ASN A 182 10.53 21.65 -2.52
N ARG A 183 10.22 22.95 -2.70
CA ARG A 183 9.11 23.39 -3.57
C ARG A 183 9.28 22.87 -4.99
N VAL A 184 10.47 23.02 -5.57
CA VAL A 184 10.77 22.51 -6.91
C VAL A 184 10.63 20.99 -6.98
N LEU A 185 11.06 20.26 -5.93
CA LEU A 185 10.94 18.81 -5.86
C LEU A 185 9.49 18.32 -5.73
N VAL A 186 8.61 19.07 -5.05
CA VAL A 186 7.17 18.77 -5.02
C VAL A 186 6.58 18.86 -6.43
N PHE A 187 6.87 19.94 -7.17
CA PHE A 187 6.42 20.05 -8.56
C PHE A 187 7.03 18.98 -9.47
N ALA A 188 8.31 18.66 -9.30
CA ALA A 188 8.96 17.57 -10.03
C ALA A 188 8.30 16.21 -9.75
N SER A 189 7.95 15.97 -8.47
CA SER A 189 7.22 14.78 -8.03
C SER A 189 5.81 14.74 -8.63
N MET A 190 5.12 15.89 -8.78
CA MET A 190 3.83 15.98 -9.48
C MET A 190 3.94 15.66 -10.96
N VAL A 191 5.01 16.09 -11.64
CA VAL A 191 5.28 15.70 -13.03
C VAL A 191 5.50 14.18 -13.13
N ALA A 192 6.31 13.61 -12.23
CA ALA A 192 6.55 12.17 -12.18
C ALA A 192 5.27 11.38 -11.87
N ALA A 193 4.46 11.84 -10.90
CA ALA A 193 3.17 11.26 -10.54
C ALA A 193 2.18 11.34 -11.71
N SER A 194 2.15 12.45 -12.45
CA SER A 194 1.28 12.61 -13.62
C SER A 194 1.67 11.65 -14.75
N MET A 195 2.96 11.50 -15.02
CA MET A 195 3.42 10.56 -16.06
C MET A 195 3.19 9.10 -15.64
N GLY A 196 3.52 8.78 -14.38
CA GLY A 196 3.32 7.44 -13.82
C GLY A 196 1.84 7.03 -13.81
N PHE A 197 0.98 7.92 -13.32
CA PHE A 197 -0.48 7.75 -13.35
C PHE A 197 -1.02 7.67 -14.79
N GLY A 198 -0.54 8.52 -15.70
CA GLY A 198 -0.96 8.50 -17.11
C GLY A 198 -0.65 7.17 -17.78
N ILE A 199 0.56 6.62 -17.60
CA ILE A 199 0.91 5.30 -18.12
C ILE A 199 0.07 4.20 -17.46
N TYR A 200 -0.12 4.27 -16.15
CA TYR A 200 -0.93 3.29 -15.42
C TYR A 200 -2.39 3.31 -15.89
N TYR A 201 -2.95 4.49 -16.14
CA TYR A 201 -4.29 4.67 -16.67
C TYR A 201 -4.45 4.12 -18.10
N LEU A 202 -3.42 4.26 -18.94
CA LEU A 202 -3.43 3.77 -20.33
C LEU A 202 -3.23 2.25 -20.44
N LEU A 203 -2.35 1.67 -19.62
CA LEU A 203 -1.92 0.26 -19.72
C LEU A 203 -2.62 -0.67 -18.73
N GLY A 204 -3.14 -0.12 -17.63
CA GLY A 204 -3.74 -0.85 -16.53
C GLY A 204 -5.23 -0.55 -16.35
N SER A 205 -5.79 -1.14 -15.30
CA SER A 205 -7.07 -0.69 -14.75
C SER A 205 -6.77 0.04 -13.43
N PRO A 206 -7.19 1.31 -13.23
CA PRO A 206 -6.88 2.07 -12.03
C PRO A 206 -7.33 1.36 -10.74
N LEU A 207 -6.59 1.50 -9.62
CA LEU A 207 -6.85 0.73 -8.39
C LEU A 207 -8.19 1.12 -7.73
N LEU A 208 -8.53 2.40 -7.80
CA LEU A 208 -9.77 2.99 -7.30
C LEU A 208 -10.79 3.22 -8.43
N LYS A 209 -10.42 2.92 -9.69
CA LYS A 209 -11.26 3.01 -10.91
C LYS A 209 -12.01 4.33 -11.08
N GLY A 210 -11.57 5.42 -10.45
CA GLY A 210 -12.25 6.72 -10.53
C GLY A 210 -13.74 6.67 -10.23
N LYS A 211 -14.24 5.63 -9.54
CA LYS A 211 -15.66 5.57 -9.19
C LYS A 211 -15.89 6.61 -8.12
N GLU A 212 -16.90 7.45 -8.31
CA GLU A 212 -17.52 8.17 -7.21
C GLU A 212 -18.04 7.13 -6.22
N LEU A 213 -17.18 6.76 -5.27
CA LEU A 213 -17.52 5.79 -4.24
C LEU A 213 -18.71 6.29 -3.45
N VAL A 214 -18.78 7.61 -3.25
CA VAL A 214 -19.79 8.30 -2.45
C VAL A 214 -20.46 9.35 -3.33
N PRO A 215 -21.80 9.49 -3.27
CA PRO A 215 -22.53 10.51 -4.03
C PRO A 215 -22.04 11.92 -3.71
N ALA A 216 -22.22 12.84 -4.67
CA ALA A 216 -21.88 14.24 -4.53
C ALA A 216 -22.54 14.86 -3.28
N TYR A 217 -21.75 15.63 -2.54
CA TYR A 217 -22.19 16.23 -1.29
C TYR A 217 -23.11 17.43 -1.56
N GLY A 218 -24.40 17.30 -1.29
CA GLY A 218 -25.40 18.30 -1.67
C GLY A 218 -25.59 19.45 -0.66
N ASN A 219 -25.81 19.15 0.62
CA ASN A 219 -26.28 20.13 1.60
C ASN A 219 -25.24 20.37 2.71
N PHE A 220 -24.36 21.35 2.52
CA PHE A 220 -23.44 21.77 3.57
C PHE A 220 -24.19 22.45 4.73
N ARG A 221 -23.93 21.99 5.95
CA ARG A 221 -24.40 22.59 7.19
C ARG A 221 -23.22 22.72 8.14
N LEU A 222 -23.18 23.79 8.95
CA LEU A 222 -22.09 23.99 9.92
C LEU A 222 -21.91 22.81 10.87
N VAL A 223 -23.00 22.12 11.25
CA VAL A 223 -22.94 20.93 12.11
C VAL A 223 -22.12 19.78 11.49
N HIS A 224 -22.00 19.73 10.16
CA HIS A 224 -21.21 18.72 9.48
C HIS A 224 -19.70 18.92 9.72
N LEU A 225 -19.25 20.13 10.06
CA LEU A 225 -17.87 20.36 10.52
C LEU A 225 -17.63 19.72 11.89
N LEU A 226 -18.60 19.77 12.79
CA LEU A 226 -18.52 19.09 14.09
C LEU A 226 -18.47 17.56 13.91
N TYR A 227 -19.29 17.02 13.01
CA TYR A 227 -19.22 15.60 12.65
C TYR A 227 -17.88 15.22 12.04
N GLY A 228 -17.33 16.06 11.15
CA GLY A 228 -15.99 15.89 10.59
C GLY A 228 -14.91 15.84 11.66
N LEU A 229 -14.98 16.73 12.66
CA LEU A 229 -14.06 16.72 13.80
C LEU A 229 -14.16 15.42 14.61
N LEU A 230 -15.38 14.99 14.95
CA LEU A 230 -15.60 13.76 15.72
C LEU A 230 -15.12 12.51 14.95
N ILE A 231 -15.44 12.42 13.67
CA ILE A 231 -14.96 11.35 12.79
C ILE A 231 -13.43 11.38 12.69
N GLY A 232 -12.82 12.57 12.62
CA GLY A 232 -11.37 12.73 12.63
C GLY A 232 -10.72 12.21 13.93
N VAL A 233 -11.33 12.49 15.09
CA VAL A 233 -10.85 11.98 16.39
C VAL A 233 -10.95 10.44 16.44
N VAL A 234 -12.08 9.88 16.00
CA VAL A 234 -12.27 8.42 15.93
C VAL A 234 -11.26 7.78 14.97
N GLY A 235 -11.08 8.36 13.77
CA GLY A 235 -10.10 7.90 12.79
C GLY A 235 -8.67 7.95 13.33
N THR A 236 -8.32 9.00 14.07
CA THR A 236 -7.02 9.12 14.74
C THR A 236 -6.82 7.99 15.76
N ALA A 237 -7.82 7.73 16.60
CA ALA A 237 -7.77 6.66 17.59
C ALA A 237 -7.59 5.27 16.93
N ILE A 238 -8.34 5.00 15.84
CA ILE A 238 -8.21 3.76 15.06
C ILE A 238 -6.80 3.63 14.45
N GLY A 239 -6.26 4.72 13.89
CA GLY A 239 -4.91 4.73 13.31
C GLY A 239 -3.82 4.46 14.35
N ILE A 240 -3.90 5.08 15.53
CA ILE A 240 -3.01 4.81 16.66
C ILE A 240 -3.12 3.34 17.10
N PHE A 241 -4.35 2.83 17.21
CA PHE A 241 -4.60 1.46 17.61
C PHE A 241 -4.07 0.44 16.58
N LEU A 242 -4.20 0.72 15.28
CA LEU A 242 -3.60 -0.08 14.21
C LEU A 242 -2.07 -0.13 14.34
N LYS A 243 -1.41 1.03 14.52
CA LYS A 243 0.05 1.08 14.73
C LYS A 243 0.47 0.30 15.97
N PHE A 244 -0.27 0.45 17.07
CA PHE A 244 -0.05 -0.30 18.31
C PHE A 244 -0.15 -1.81 18.07
N LEU A 245 -1.20 -2.29 17.40
CA LEU A 245 -1.38 -3.71 17.13
C LEU A 245 -0.32 -4.27 16.19
N ILE A 246 0.05 -3.56 15.11
CA ILE A 246 1.17 -3.96 14.24
C ILE A 246 2.45 -4.14 15.07
N PHE A 247 2.77 -3.20 15.96
CA PHE A 247 3.93 -3.29 16.84
C PHE A 247 3.85 -4.48 17.81
N ARG A 248 2.69 -4.69 18.46
CA ARG A 248 2.51 -5.81 19.39
C ARG A 248 2.57 -7.16 18.70
N PHE A 249 1.91 -7.33 17.56
CA PHE A 249 2.02 -8.55 16.77
C PHE A 249 3.45 -8.77 16.28
N ARG A 250 4.16 -7.72 15.87
CA ARG A 250 5.58 -7.81 15.48
C ARG A 250 6.45 -8.33 16.62
N SER A 251 6.32 -7.78 17.82
CA SER A 251 7.06 -8.21 19.01
C SER A 251 6.74 -9.67 19.35
N ILE A 252 5.45 -10.03 19.49
CA ILE A 252 5.01 -11.40 19.80
C ILE A 252 5.51 -12.40 18.77
N SER A 253 5.31 -12.08 17.48
CA SER A 253 5.63 -12.96 16.36
C SER A 253 7.13 -13.24 16.25
N ARG A 254 7.98 -12.27 16.63
CA ARG A 254 9.44 -12.43 16.57
C ARG A 254 10.05 -13.01 17.84
N GLU A 255 9.58 -12.59 19.00
CA GLU A 255 10.11 -13.04 20.29
C GLU A 255 9.70 -14.49 20.58
N LYS A 256 8.44 -14.84 20.28
CA LYS A 256 7.90 -16.17 20.60
C LYS A 256 8.08 -17.20 19.49
N ILE A 257 8.12 -16.77 18.22
CA ILE A 257 8.19 -17.70 17.07
C ILE A 257 9.47 -17.44 16.27
N LYS A 258 10.55 -18.12 16.69
CA LYS A 258 11.89 -17.97 16.07
C LYS A 258 11.97 -18.51 14.64
N TRP A 259 11.11 -19.46 14.28
CA TRP A 259 11.13 -20.13 12.97
C TRP A 259 10.30 -19.34 11.94
N PRO A 260 10.91 -18.72 10.92
CA PRO A 260 10.21 -17.85 9.98
C PRO A 260 9.08 -18.55 9.21
N ILE A 261 9.27 -19.83 8.88
CA ILE A 261 8.28 -20.66 8.17
C ILE A 261 7.04 -20.90 9.04
N VAL A 262 7.23 -21.29 10.30
CA VAL A 262 6.13 -21.51 11.25
C VAL A 262 5.37 -20.21 11.50
N ARG A 263 6.11 -19.11 11.65
CA ARG A 263 5.54 -17.77 11.82
C ARG A 263 4.67 -17.38 10.63
N GLY A 264 5.18 -17.55 9.42
CA GLY A 264 4.43 -17.29 8.19
C GLY A 264 3.20 -18.18 8.06
N ALA A 265 3.33 -19.48 8.36
CA ALA A 265 2.21 -20.42 8.34
C ALA A 265 1.09 -20.03 9.33
N LEU A 266 1.43 -19.63 10.56
CA LEU A 266 0.46 -19.18 11.56
C LEU A 266 -0.26 -17.90 11.13
N VAL A 267 0.48 -16.94 10.56
CA VAL A 267 -0.09 -15.71 10.00
C VAL A 267 -1.05 -16.03 8.86
N GLY A 268 -0.63 -16.89 7.92
CA GLY A 268 -1.45 -17.36 6.82
C GLY A 268 -2.71 -18.11 7.29
N LEU A 269 -2.58 -18.93 8.34
CA LEU A 269 -3.71 -19.64 8.95
C LEU A 269 -4.74 -18.68 9.55
N ILE A 270 -4.29 -17.68 10.32
CA ILE A 270 -5.18 -16.68 10.94
C ILE A 270 -5.90 -15.88 9.85
N ILE A 271 -5.18 -15.38 8.84
CA ILE A 271 -5.76 -14.66 7.71
C ILE A 271 -6.74 -15.55 6.95
N GLY A 272 -6.36 -16.80 6.71
CA GLY A 272 -7.17 -17.79 6.02
C GLY A 272 -8.49 -18.08 6.72
N ILE A 273 -8.46 -18.32 8.04
CA ILE A 273 -9.67 -18.57 8.84
C ILE A 273 -10.58 -17.34 8.86
N LEU A 274 -10.01 -16.15 9.12
CA LEU A 274 -10.80 -14.92 9.15
C LEU A 274 -11.35 -14.54 7.77
N GLY A 275 -10.59 -14.76 6.70
CA GLY A 275 -11.04 -14.54 5.33
C GLY A 275 -12.06 -15.57 4.86
N ALA A 276 -12.02 -16.79 5.38
CA ALA A 276 -13.01 -17.82 5.10
C ALA A 276 -14.38 -17.48 5.72
N ILE A 277 -14.41 -16.83 6.89
CA ILE A 277 -15.62 -16.37 7.56
C ILE A 277 -16.09 -15.01 6.99
N TRP A 278 -15.16 -14.07 6.77
CA TRP A 278 -15.42 -12.73 6.25
C TRP A 278 -14.60 -12.45 4.98
N PRO A 279 -15.05 -12.89 3.79
CA PRO A 279 -14.30 -12.72 2.54
C PRO A 279 -13.94 -11.26 2.19
N LEU A 280 -14.72 -10.29 2.69
CA LEU A 280 -14.48 -8.86 2.49
C LEU A 280 -13.20 -8.34 3.18
N VAL A 281 -12.56 -9.12 4.06
CA VAL A 281 -11.32 -8.70 4.73
C VAL A 281 -10.03 -9.12 4.02
N LEU A 282 -10.15 -9.88 2.93
CA LEU A 282 -9.02 -10.32 2.09
C LEU A 282 -8.52 -9.20 1.16
N PHE A 283 -7.33 -9.41 0.58
CA PHE A 283 -6.67 -8.54 -0.42
C PHE A 283 -6.43 -7.10 0.08
N ASP A 284 -6.15 -6.16 -0.82
CA ASP A 284 -5.88 -4.76 -0.48
C ASP A 284 -7.10 -4.01 0.10
N GLY A 285 -8.32 -4.43 -0.27
CA GLY A 285 -9.58 -3.87 0.22
C GLY A 285 -10.24 -2.86 -0.71
N SER A 286 -9.62 -2.49 -1.82
CA SER A 286 -10.14 -1.48 -2.76
C SER A 286 -11.47 -1.91 -3.39
N ALA A 287 -11.52 -3.12 -3.95
CA ALA A 287 -12.72 -3.71 -4.54
C ALA A 287 -13.79 -4.01 -3.48
N GLN A 288 -13.37 -4.49 -2.30
CA GLN A 288 -14.26 -4.83 -1.20
C GLN A 288 -14.92 -3.58 -0.61
N LEU A 289 -14.17 -2.48 -0.46
CA LEU A 289 -14.72 -1.19 -0.05
C LEU A 289 -15.72 -0.68 -1.09
N SER A 290 -15.37 -0.73 -2.37
CA SER A 290 -16.28 -0.33 -3.46
C SER A 290 -17.59 -1.11 -3.42
N HIS A 291 -17.51 -2.44 -3.19
CA HIS A 291 -18.68 -3.29 -3.03
C HIS A 291 -19.51 -2.91 -1.79
N LEU A 292 -18.83 -2.63 -0.67
CA LEU A 292 -19.46 -2.32 0.60
C LEU A 292 -20.19 -0.96 0.55
N VAL A 293 -19.62 0.05 -0.13
CA VAL A 293 -20.31 1.34 -0.33
C VAL A 293 -21.51 1.18 -1.27
N ALA A 294 -21.35 0.45 -2.38
CA ALA A 294 -22.43 0.25 -3.36
C ALA A 294 -23.62 -0.53 -2.78
N ASN A 295 -23.40 -1.39 -1.78
CA ASN A 295 -24.41 -2.25 -1.17
C ASN A 295 -24.65 -1.90 0.31
N VAL A 296 -24.45 -0.64 0.72
CA VAL A 296 -24.51 -0.23 2.12
C VAL A 296 -25.82 -0.65 2.81
N SER A 297 -26.95 -0.63 2.11
CA SER A 297 -28.28 -1.02 2.61
C SER A 297 -28.37 -2.49 3.05
N HIS A 298 -27.47 -3.36 2.57
CA HIS A 298 -27.44 -4.78 2.92
C HIS A 298 -26.60 -5.07 4.16
N TYR A 299 -25.89 -4.08 4.72
CA TYR A 299 -25.00 -4.27 5.86
C TYR A 299 -25.53 -3.57 7.10
N SER A 300 -25.62 -4.31 8.22
CA SER A 300 -25.94 -3.72 9.51
C SER A 300 -24.73 -2.97 10.08
N ILE A 301 -24.98 -2.00 10.96
CA ILE A 301 -23.95 -1.25 11.70
C ILE A 301 -22.98 -2.21 12.40
N VAL A 302 -23.51 -3.26 13.03
CA VAL A 302 -22.71 -4.29 13.72
C VAL A 302 -21.80 -5.03 12.74
N MET A 303 -22.30 -5.38 11.55
CA MET A 303 -21.49 -6.04 10.52
C MET A 303 -20.37 -5.12 10.02
N LEU A 304 -20.66 -3.84 9.76
CA LEU A 304 -19.67 -2.86 9.31
C LEU A 304 -18.54 -2.67 10.33
N LEU A 305 -18.89 -2.53 11.62
CA LEU A 305 -17.90 -2.44 12.70
C LEU A 305 -17.11 -3.74 12.87
N THR A 306 -17.76 -4.89 12.70
CA THR A 306 -17.09 -6.20 12.73
C THR A 306 -16.09 -6.32 11.60
N LEU A 307 -16.46 -5.94 10.36
CA LEU A 307 -15.55 -5.94 9.22
C LEU A 307 -14.36 -5.01 9.44
N ALA A 308 -14.59 -3.80 9.98
CA ALA A 308 -13.52 -2.87 10.34
C ALA A 308 -12.55 -3.48 11.37
N LEU A 309 -13.08 -4.11 12.43
CA LEU A 309 -12.27 -4.75 13.47
C LEU A 309 -11.49 -5.96 12.95
N VAL A 310 -12.14 -6.86 12.20
CA VAL A 310 -11.48 -8.05 11.63
C VAL A 310 -10.39 -7.62 10.65
N ARG A 311 -10.64 -6.61 9.80
CA ARG A 311 -9.63 -6.03 8.89
C ARG A 311 -8.44 -5.46 9.66
N LEU A 312 -8.70 -4.75 10.76
CA LEU A 312 -7.66 -4.20 11.63
C LEU A 312 -6.76 -5.32 12.17
N ILE A 313 -7.36 -6.43 12.63
CA ILE A 313 -6.63 -7.60 13.12
C ILE A 313 -5.84 -8.28 11.98
N THR A 314 -6.45 -8.57 10.84
CA THR A 314 -5.79 -9.28 9.73
C THR A 314 -4.62 -8.48 9.17
N THR A 315 -4.76 -7.17 8.98
CA THR A 315 -3.66 -6.29 8.57
C THR A 315 -2.55 -6.24 9.62
N SER A 316 -2.90 -6.15 10.91
CA SER A 316 -1.91 -6.14 11.98
C SER A 316 -1.12 -7.44 12.08
N VAL A 317 -1.79 -8.58 11.91
CA VAL A 317 -1.18 -9.91 11.91
C VAL A 317 -0.29 -10.10 10.68
N ALA A 318 -0.73 -9.67 9.49
CA ALA A 318 0.07 -9.75 8.27
C ALA A 318 1.37 -8.93 8.38
N LEU A 319 1.25 -7.62 8.67
CA LEU A 319 2.39 -6.70 8.74
C LEU A 319 3.29 -6.99 9.96
N GLY A 320 2.70 -7.39 11.09
CA GLY A 320 3.43 -7.84 12.27
C GLY A 320 4.18 -9.16 12.03
N GLY A 321 3.59 -10.07 11.25
CA GLY A 321 4.16 -11.37 10.86
C GLY A 321 5.32 -11.32 9.87
N GLY A 322 5.56 -10.16 9.26
CA GLY A 322 6.66 -9.92 8.33
C GLY A 322 6.25 -9.86 6.87
N TYR A 323 4.94 -9.74 6.57
CA TYR A 323 4.49 -9.45 5.21
C TYR A 323 4.94 -8.05 4.78
N GLN A 324 5.46 -7.96 3.55
CA GLN A 324 5.98 -6.76 2.92
C GLN A 324 4.88 -6.17 2.04
N GLY A 325 4.00 -5.40 2.65
CA GLY A 325 2.95 -4.64 1.97
C GLY A 325 2.69 -3.32 2.69
N GLY A 326 1.74 -2.55 2.19
CA GLY A 326 1.30 -1.28 2.77
C GLY A 326 0.14 -1.44 3.74
N ASN A 327 -0.03 -0.43 4.59
CA ASN A 327 -1.21 -0.27 5.43
C ASN A 327 -2.20 0.78 4.89
N VAL A 328 -1.86 1.54 3.85
CA VAL A 328 -2.74 2.59 3.29
C VAL A 328 -4.10 2.03 2.86
N PHE A 329 -4.15 1.05 1.94
CA PHE A 329 -5.43 0.50 1.46
C PHE A 329 -6.27 -0.18 2.55
N PRO A 330 -5.69 -1.03 3.42
CA PRO A 330 -6.46 -1.55 4.55
C PRO A 330 -6.98 -0.44 5.49
N SER A 331 -6.21 0.63 5.69
CA SER A 331 -6.67 1.77 6.51
C SER A 331 -7.84 2.49 5.85
N ILE A 332 -7.82 2.67 4.53
CA ILE A 332 -8.95 3.24 3.77
C ILE A 332 -10.19 2.35 3.91
N PHE A 333 -10.04 1.02 3.85
CA PHE A 333 -11.16 0.10 4.08
C PHE A 333 -11.72 0.22 5.50
N ILE A 334 -10.86 0.21 6.53
CA ILE A 334 -11.28 0.33 7.94
C ILE A 334 -12.01 1.67 8.15
N ALA A 335 -11.47 2.76 7.61
CA ALA A 335 -12.08 4.08 7.68
C ALA A 335 -13.41 4.13 6.94
N GLY A 336 -13.50 3.56 5.75
CA GLY A 336 -14.73 3.51 4.95
C GLY A 336 -15.84 2.71 5.63
N ALA A 337 -15.53 1.51 6.13
CA ALA A 337 -16.49 0.68 6.88
C ALA A 337 -16.97 1.36 8.16
N THR A 338 -16.06 1.98 8.91
CA THR A 338 -16.41 2.73 10.13
C THR A 338 -17.23 3.98 9.80
N GLY A 339 -16.86 4.72 8.75
CA GLY A 339 -17.57 5.91 8.30
C GLY A 339 -19.00 5.59 7.87
N LEU A 340 -19.23 4.48 7.16
CA LEU A 340 -20.56 4.03 6.80
C LEU A 340 -21.38 3.59 8.02
N ALA A 341 -20.75 2.92 8.99
CA ALA A 341 -21.41 2.54 10.24
C ALA A 341 -21.87 3.79 11.04
N ILE A 342 -21.02 4.81 11.10
CA ILE A 342 -21.33 6.08 11.76
C ILE A 342 -22.42 6.83 11.01
N SER A 343 -22.35 6.90 9.67
CA SER A 343 -23.36 7.56 8.84
C SER A 343 -24.73 6.88 8.91
N ALA A 344 -24.81 5.62 9.28
CA ALA A 344 -26.09 4.93 9.47
C ALA A 344 -26.78 5.28 10.81
N LEU A 345 -26.10 6.00 11.71
CA LEU A 345 -26.66 6.43 13.00
C LEU A 345 -27.42 7.77 12.93
N PHE A 346 -27.26 8.54 11.85
CA PHE A 346 -27.86 9.89 11.74
C PHE A 346 -28.33 10.24 10.34
#